data_AF-A0A293MCC2-F1
#
_entry.id   AF-A0A293MCC2-F1
#
_cell.length_a   1.000
_cell.length_b   1.000
_cell.length_c   1.000
_cell.angle_alpha   90.00
_cell.angle_beta   90.00
_cell.angle_gamma   90.00
#
_symmetry.space_group_name_H-M   'P 1'
#
loop_
_entity.id
_entity.type
_entity.pdbx_description
1 polymer ?
#
loop_
_entity_poly.entity_id
_entity_poly.type
_entity_poly.pdbx_seq_one_letter_code
_entity_poly.pdbx_strand_id
1 'polypeptide(L)'
;MLRPRPLSRYLYIFLDNILATAVVTPLVVLYWRGVWMLEDTYLLPLYPYASAWVSAAVGFLIVFWCQLMQDVLDELGRKNYGLFMLVSRMYSLILGVAVVTQWRGLWAMEDLYFGITFQSALWTLVIAASAITLAGGLSTVGNAVPFVFLPDVPDTYFLSPSRFGTKPTGPLCRYFWDSFFTIFVVQALAISCWRGLWTLLDFTCYTDDPHLSAMVSLESGGLCTLLLLVSQPLARALARPLGSVWRRVLEGIWNIAAAYAAVAVWRGIWMLIDEYFQDDVGCFAIGVLMSVCTLQTLYTGNSVHTKGIVVDGQTEDDSDIMFPINFFQSFMPSESYDTAKTKEEPQNDVPTMV
;
A
#
# COMPACT_ATOMS: atom_id res chain seq x y z
N MET A 1 15.29 15.56 29.26
CA MET A 1 14.50 15.43 28.01
C MET A 1 13.03 15.35 28.37
N LEU A 2 12.19 16.23 27.80
CA LEU A 2 10.77 16.33 28.13
C LEU A 2 10.00 15.20 27.45
N ARG A 3 9.37 14.32 28.22
CA ARG A 3 8.39 13.35 27.70
C ARG A 3 7.31 14.10 26.91
N PRO A 4 6.97 13.70 25.67
CA PRO A 4 5.83 14.27 24.98
C PRO A 4 4.57 14.01 25.83
N ARG A 5 3.84 15.09 26.16
CA ARG A 5 2.57 14.99 26.90
C ARG A 5 1.56 14.19 26.06
N PRO A 6 0.60 13.47 26.66
CA PRO A 6 -0.40 12.69 25.91
C PRO A 6 -1.14 13.52 24.84
N LEU A 7 -1.39 14.81 25.10
CA LEU A 7 -1.98 15.75 24.13
C LEU A 7 -1.13 15.94 22.86
N SER A 8 0.21 15.91 22.98
CA SER A 8 1.10 16.01 21.82
C SER A 8 1.04 14.77 20.93
N ARG A 9 0.83 13.57 21.51
CA ARG A 9 0.75 12.32 20.74
C ARG A 9 -0.48 12.28 19.83
N TYR A 10 -1.65 12.64 20.34
CA TYR A 10 -2.88 12.68 19.53
C TYR A 10 -2.82 13.75 18.44
N LEU A 11 -2.17 14.89 18.73
CA LEU A 11 -1.89 15.90 17.72
C LEU A 11 -1.01 15.35 16.59
N TYR A 12 0.06 14.62 16.90
CA TYR A 12 0.91 14.02 15.85
C TYR A 12 0.16 12.98 15.02
N ILE A 13 -0.63 12.10 15.64
CA ILE A 13 -1.48 11.14 14.90
C ILE A 13 -2.44 11.88 13.96
N PHE A 14 -3.06 12.97 14.44
CA PHE A 14 -3.94 13.78 13.62
C PHE A 14 -3.21 14.44 12.44
N LEU A 15 -2.02 14.99 12.67
CA LEU A 15 -1.18 15.59 11.63
C LEU A 15 -0.67 14.53 10.63
N ASP A 16 -0.29 13.35 11.10
CA ASP A 16 0.11 12.20 10.29
C ASP A 16 -1.04 11.81 9.33
N ASN A 17 -2.25 11.71 9.87
CA ASN A 17 -3.45 11.39 9.08
C ASN A 17 -3.79 12.48 8.05
N ILE A 18 -3.67 13.77 8.40
CA ILE A 18 -3.86 14.87 7.45
C ILE A 18 -2.82 14.81 6.35
N LEU A 19 -1.54 14.62 6.69
CA LEU A 19 -0.46 14.53 5.72
C LEU A 19 -0.70 13.35 4.76
N ALA A 20 -1.06 12.18 5.27
CA ALA A 20 -1.34 11.00 4.47
C ALA A 20 -2.54 11.21 3.52
N THR A 21 -3.66 11.72 4.03
CA THR A 21 -4.92 11.86 3.27
C THR A 21 -4.94 13.06 2.32
N ALA A 22 -4.49 14.23 2.76
CA ALA A 22 -4.67 15.48 2.00
C ALA A 22 -3.46 15.84 1.11
N VAL A 23 -2.28 15.25 1.36
CA VAL A 23 -1.05 15.59 0.63
C VAL A 23 -0.48 14.36 -0.07
N VAL A 24 -0.15 13.31 0.67
CA VAL A 24 0.53 12.14 0.08
C VAL A 24 -0.41 11.39 -0.86
N THR A 25 -1.66 11.12 -0.46
CA THR A 25 -2.61 10.38 -1.32
C THR A 25 -2.83 11.07 -2.67
N PRO A 26 -3.16 12.38 -2.76
CA PRO A 26 -3.31 13.04 -4.07
C PRO A 26 -2.05 13.03 -4.92
N LEU A 27 -0.86 13.20 -4.33
CA LEU A 27 0.41 13.15 -5.07
C LEU A 27 0.71 11.75 -5.60
N VAL A 28 0.44 10.71 -4.81
CA VAL A 28 0.60 9.33 -5.27
C VAL A 28 -0.38 9.03 -6.41
N VAL A 29 -1.65 9.42 -6.29
CA VAL A 29 -2.64 9.23 -7.37
C VAL A 29 -2.23 9.99 -8.63
N LEU A 30 -1.75 11.23 -8.51
CA LEU A 30 -1.26 12.02 -9.63
C LEU A 30 -0.05 11.38 -10.32
N TYR A 31 0.88 10.82 -9.56
CA TYR A 31 2.00 10.04 -10.11
C TYR A 31 1.49 8.82 -10.89
N TRP A 32 0.65 8.01 -10.26
CA TRP A 32 0.13 6.78 -10.84
C TRP A 32 -0.64 7.06 -12.12
N ARG A 33 -1.54 8.04 -12.10
CA ARG A 33 -2.28 8.50 -13.28
C ARG A 33 -1.37 8.97 -14.38
N GLY A 34 -0.37 9.78 -14.06
CA GLY A 34 0.58 10.27 -15.06
C GLY A 34 1.39 9.14 -15.73
N VAL A 35 1.92 8.18 -14.96
CA VAL A 35 2.66 7.03 -15.54
C VAL A 35 1.73 6.15 -16.36
N TRP A 36 0.52 5.86 -15.86
CA TRP A 36 -0.48 5.06 -16.56
C TRP A 36 -0.85 5.66 -17.92
N MET A 37 -1.17 6.96 -17.96
CA MET A 37 -1.55 7.64 -19.21
C MET A 37 -0.39 7.77 -20.20
N LEU A 38 0.85 7.89 -19.72
CA LEU A 38 2.03 7.82 -20.58
C LEU A 38 2.18 6.43 -21.21
N GLU A 39 1.93 5.36 -20.47
CA GLU A 39 1.95 4.00 -21.01
C GLU A 39 0.80 3.76 -22.00
N ASP A 40 -0.40 4.28 -21.75
CA ASP A 40 -1.51 4.22 -22.71
C ASP A 40 -1.19 4.97 -24.01
N THR A 41 -0.46 6.08 -23.93
CA THR A 41 -0.05 6.86 -25.10
C THR A 41 1.07 6.20 -25.90
N TYR A 42 2.08 5.63 -25.23
CA TYR A 42 3.34 5.23 -25.88
C TYR A 42 3.59 3.74 -25.98
N LEU A 43 3.07 2.92 -25.06
CA LEU A 43 3.39 1.50 -25.01
C LEU A 43 2.45 0.72 -25.93
N LEU A 44 2.92 0.48 -27.16
CA LEU A 44 2.22 -0.33 -28.18
C LEU A 44 0.73 0.06 -28.36
N PRO A 45 0.40 1.36 -28.58
CA PRO A 45 -0.99 1.84 -28.54
C PRO A 45 -1.90 1.19 -29.60
N LEU A 46 -1.32 0.72 -30.72
CA LEU A 46 -2.06 0.03 -31.79
C LEU A 46 -2.30 -1.46 -31.52
N TYR A 47 -1.70 -2.03 -30.47
CA TYR A 47 -1.73 -3.46 -30.17
C TYR A 47 -2.09 -3.69 -28.70
N PRO A 48 -3.35 -3.44 -28.27
CA PRO A 48 -3.74 -3.42 -26.86
C PRO A 48 -3.45 -4.73 -26.12
N TYR A 49 -3.69 -5.89 -26.74
CA TYR A 49 -3.33 -7.19 -26.17
C TYR A 49 -1.82 -7.34 -25.95
N ALA A 50 -1.01 -6.96 -26.93
CA ALA A 50 0.45 -7.02 -26.80
C ALA A 50 0.95 -6.01 -25.76
N SER A 51 0.36 -4.82 -25.71
CA SER A 51 0.64 -3.81 -24.69
C SER A 51 0.36 -4.34 -23.28
N ALA A 52 -0.80 -4.96 -23.05
CA ALA A 52 -1.14 -5.55 -21.76
C ALA A 52 -0.15 -6.65 -21.33
N TRP A 53 0.18 -7.58 -22.24
CA TRP A 53 1.17 -8.64 -21.98
C TRP A 53 2.58 -8.13 -21.73
N VAL A 54 3.05 -7.18 -22.52
CA VAL A 54 4.37 -6.57 -22.33
C VAL A 54 4.41 -5.82 -21.00
N SER A 55 3.36 -5.05 -20.69
CA SER A 55 3.27 -4.29 -19.43
C SER A 55 3.32 -5.24 -18.23
N ALA A 56 2.47 -6.27 -18.21
CA ALA A 56 2.46 -7.24 -17.12
C ALA A 56 3.81 -7.97 -17.02
N ALA A 57 4.33 -8.51 -18.12
CA ALA A 57 5.59 -9.25 -18.10
C ALA A 57 6.74 -8.40 -17.56
N VAL A 58 6.90 -7.17 -18.07
CA VAL A 58 7.99 -6.27 -17.64
C VAL A 58 7.78 -5.83 -16.19
N GLY A 59 6.57 -5.39 -15.82
CA GLY A 59 6.25 -4.93 -14.48
C GLY A 59 6.48 -6.01 -13.43
N PHE A 60 5.88 -7.19 -13.60
CA PHE A 60 6.05 -8.31 -12.67
C PHE A 60 7.52 -8.77 -12.57
N LEU A 61 8.26 -8.82 -13.68
CA LEU A 61 9.67 -9.23 -13.66
C LEU A 61 10.58 -8.23 -12.93
N ILE A 62 10.37 -6.92 -13.12
CA ILE A 62 11.16 -5.90 -12.43
C ILE A 62 10.82 -5.88 -10.93
N VAL A 63 9.53 -5.91 -10.58
CA VAL A 63 9.09 -5.97 -9.17
C VAL A 63 9.63 -7.23 -8.48
N PHE A 64 9.58 -8.39 -9.17
CA PHE A 64 10.16 -9.63 -8.67
C PHE A 64 11.68 -9.56 -8.52
N TRP A 65 12.39 -8.93 -9.46
CA TRP A 65 13.82 -8.71 -9.34
C TRP A 65 14.17 -7.81 -8.14
N CYS A 66 13.42 -6.71 -7.96
CA CYS A 66 13.55 -5.83 -6.80
C CYS A 66 13.30 -6.57 -5.47
N GLN A 67 12.29 -7.45 -5.43
CA GLN A 67 12.03 -8.34 -4.29
C GLN A 67 13.23 -9.24 -3.99
N LEU A 68 13.79 -9.90 -5.00
CA LEU A 68 14.93 -10.80 -4.82
C LEU A 68 16.20 -10.06 -4.35
N MET A 69 16.40 -8.83 -4.83
CA MET A 69 17.60 -8.02 -4.54
C MET A 69 17.51 -7.19 -3.25
N GLN A 70 16.38 -7.20 -2.55
CA GLN A 70 16.14 -6.32 -1.41
C GLN A 70 17.26 -6.35 -0.35
N ASP A 71 17.70 -7.54 0.07
CA ASP A 71 18.72 -7.70 1.11
C ASP A 71 20.10 -7.25 0.63
N VAL A 72 20.41 -7.48 -0.65
CA VAL A 72 21.68 -7.06 -1.27
C VAL A 72 21.74 -5.54 -1.35
N LEU A 73 20.64 -4.89 -1.76
CA LEU A 73 20.55 -3.43 -1.84
C LEU A 73 20.60 -2.79 -0.46
N ASP A 74 19.94 -3.40 0.52
CA ASP A 74 19.96 -2.98 1.92
C ASP A 74 21.36 -3.08 2.54
N GLU A 75 22.05 -4.21 2.35
CA GLU A 75 23.44 -4.39 2.82
C GLU A 75 24.40 -3.41 2.15
N LEU A 76 24.25 -3.20 0.84
CA LEU A 76 25.05 -2.23 0.09
C LEU A 76 24.82 -0.80 0.59
N GLY A 77 23.56 -0.46 0.88
CA GLY A 77 23.18 0.83 1.40
C GLY A 77 23.78 1.12 2.78
N ARG A 78 23.74 0.13 3.69
CA ARG A 78 24.35 0.26 5.03
C ARG A 78 25.86 0.44 4.98
N LYS A 79 26.55 -0.16 4.01
CA LYS A 79 28.01 -0.07 3.86
C LYS A 79 28.49 1.28 3.32
N ASN A 80 27.69 1.96 2.50
CA ASN A 80 28.09 3.21 1.87
C ASN A 80 26.89 4.17 1.73
N TYR A 81 26.84 5.19 2.60
CA TYR A 81 25.76 6.17 2.62
C TYR A 81 25.64 6.99 1.32
N GLY A 82 26.74 7.33 0.66
CA GLY A 82 26.70 8.04 -0.62
C GLY A 82 26.09 7.19 -1.73
N LEU A 83 26.45 5.90 -1.76
CA LEU A 83 25.87 4.94 -2.68
C LEU A 83 24.40 4.65 -2.35
N PHE A 84 24.04 4.55 -1.06
CA PHE A 84 22.66 4.45 -0.62
C PHE A 84 21.81 5.59 -1.19
N MET A 85 22.27 6.84 -1.08
CA MET A 85 21.53 8.00 -1.60
C MET A 85 21.30 7.93 -3.10
N LEU A 86 22.24 7.40 -3.89
CA LEU A 86 22.06 7.23 -5.33
C LEU A 86 21.15 6.03 -5.67
N VAL A 87 21.43 4.87 -5.07
CA VAL A 87 20.74 3.61 -5.34
C VAL A 87 19.29 3.65 -4.91
N SER A 88 19.00 4.22 -3.73
CA SER A 88 17.62 4.35 -3.22
C SER A 88 16.73 5.18 -4.16
N ARG A 89 17.25 6.25 -4.75
CA ARG A 89 16.49 7.11 -5.68
C ARG A 89 16.28 6.44 -7.03
N MET A 90 17.32 5.82 -7.59
CA MET A 90 17.18 5.02 -8.81
C MET A 90 16.21 3.85 -8.60
N TYR A 91 16.32 3.15 -7.47
CA TYR A 91 15.42 2.07 -7.08
C TYR A 91 13.98 2.55 -7.01
N SER A 92 13.69 3.68 -6.35
CA SER A 92 12.33 4.22 -6.29
C SER A 92 11.79 4.64 -7.65
N LEU A 93 12.61 5.23 -8.53
CA LEU A 93 12.15 5.59 -9.87
C LEU A 93 11.80 4.34 -10.70
N ILE A 94 12.68 3.34 -10.68
CA ILE A 94 12.50 2.09 -11.43
C ILE A 94 11.31 1.31 -10.87
N LEU A 95 11.25 1.12 -9.55
CA LEU A 95 10.17 0.40 -8.89
C LEU A 95 8.83 1.11 -9.04
N GLY A 96 8.81 2.45 -8.97
CA GLY A 96 7.59 3.24 -9.15
C GLY A 96 6.95 3.01 -10.52
N VAL A 97 7.74 3.10 -11.59
CA VAL A 97 7.26 2.80 -12.94
C VAL A 97 6.86 1.33 -13.03
N ALA A 98 7.73 0.40 -12.60
CA ALA A 98 7.47 -1.04 -12.70
C ALA A 98 6.19 -1.50 -12.00
N VAL A 99 5.87 -0.94 -10.84
CA VAL A 99 4.61 -1.22 -10.12
C VAL A 99 3.43 -0.70 -10.93
N VAL A 100 3.46 0.54 -11.44
CA VAL A 100 2.35 1.04 -12.28
C VAL A 100 2.21 0.19 -13.55
N THR A 101 3.30 -0.18 -14.21
CA THR A 101 3.30 -1.04 -15.40
C THR A 101 2.71 -2.44 -15.10
N GLN A 102 3.03 -3.01 -13.92
CA GLN A 102 2.49 -4.28 -13.44
C GLN A 102 0.97 -4.21 -13.28
N TRP A 103 0.49 -3.17 -12.58
CA TRP A 103 -0.92 -2.94 -12.33
C TRP A 103 -1.68 -2.69 -13.64
N ARG A 104 -1.17 -1.78 -14.48
CA ARG A 104 -1.74 -1.46 -15.80
C ARG A 104 -1.81 -2.68 -16.71
N GLY A 105 -0.76 -3.49 -16.75
CA GLY A 105 -0.72 -4.70 -17.55
C GLY A 105 -1.78 -5.73 -17.15
N LEU A 106 -1.87 -6.07 -15.86
CA LEU A 106 -2.84 -7.06 -15.39
C LEU A 106 -4.28 -6.53 -15.49
N TRP A 107 -4.50 -5.27 -15.12
CA TRP A 107 -5.80 -4.63 -15.24
C TRP A 107 -6.29 -4.62 -16.69
N ALA A 108 -5.43 -4.21 -17.64
CA ALA A 108 -5.76 -4.21 -19.06
C ALA A 108 -6.03 -5.63 -19.59
N MET A 109 -5.34 -6.66 -19.11
CA MET A 109 -5.68 -8.04 -19.47
C MET A 109 -7.09 -8.40 -19.01
N GLU A 110 -7.45 -8.10 -17.76
CA GLU A 110 -8.78 -8.42 -17.26
C GLU A 110 -9.87 -7.68 -18.05
N ASP A 111 -9.64 -6.42 -18.40
CA ASP A 111 -10.58 -5.65 -19.22
C ASP A 111 -10.69 -6.19 -20.64
N LEU A 112 -9.59 -6.60 -21.28
CA LEU A 112 -9.59 -7.13 -22.64
C LEU A 112 -10.16 -8.55 -22.74
N TYR A 113 -9.87 -9.43 -21.78
CA TYR A 113 -10.25 -10.84 -21.82
C TYR A 113 -11.58 -11.14 -21.12
N PHE A 114 -11.92 -10.41 -20.05
CA PHE A 114 -13.16 -10.62 -19.30
C PHE A 114 -14.19 -9.49 -19.53
N GLY A 115 -13.80 -8.40 -20.19
CA GLY A 115 -14.67 -7.27 -20.48
C GLY A 115 -14.92 -6.38 -19.27
N ILE A 116 -15.32 -5.14 -19.54
CA ILE A 116 -15.71 -4.13 -18.53
C ILE A 116 -17.23 -4.22 -18.33
N THR A 117 -17.66 -5.21 -17.56
CA THR A 117 -19.08 -5.43 -17.23
C THR A 117 -19.24 -5.59 -15.73
N PHE A 118 -20.44 -5.30 -15.23
CA PHE A 118 -20.78 -5.48 -13.81
C PHE A 118 -20.49 -6.91 -13.33
N GLN A 119 -20.86 -7.92 -14.13
CA GLN A 119 -20.66 -9.33 -13.80
C GLN A 119 -19.16 -9.69 -13.77
N SER A 120 -18.39 -9.21 -14.74
CA SER A 120 -16.94 -9.40 -14.76
C SER A 120 -16.29 -8.81 -13.50
N ALA A 121 -16.65 -7.57 -13.16
CA ALA A 121 -16.13 -6.89 -11.97
C ALA A 121 -16.49 -7.62 -10.66
N LEU A 122 -17.75 -8.06 -10.53
CA LEU A 122 -18.22 -8.81 -9.36
C LEU A 122 -17.49 -10.15 -9.22
N TRP A 123 -17.38 -10.93 -10.29
CA TRP A 123 -16.73 -12.23 -10.23
C TRP A 123 -15.24 -12.11 -9.97
N THR A 124 -14.54 -11.18 -10.62
CA THR A 124 -13.13 -10.89 -10.34
C THR A 124 -12.95 -10.52 -8.87
N LEU A 125 -13.76 -9.62 -8.32
CA LEU A 125 -13.66 -9.21 -6.92
C LEU A 125 -13.88 -10.39 -5.96
N VAL A 126 -14.96 -11.17 -6.14
CA VAL A 126 -15.30 -12.27 -5.22
C VAL A 126 -14.24 -13.37 -5.27
N ILE A 127 -13.78 -13.75 -6.46
CA ILE A 127 -12.77 -14.79 -6.63
C ILE A 127 -11.42 -14.32 -6.06
N ALA A 128 -11.00 -13.10 -6.41
CA ALA A 128 -9.72 -12.56 -5.96
C ALA A 128 -9.70 -12.34 -4.43
N ALA A 129 -10.77 -11.78 -3.86
CA ALA A 129 -10.90 -11.57 -2.41
C ALA A 129 -10.91 -12.91 -1.66
N SER A 130 -11.59 -13.93 -2.19
CA SER A 130 -11.58 -15.26 -1.59
C SER A 130 -10.19 -15.89 -1.64
N ALA A 131 -9.53 -15.85 -2.80
CA ALA A 131 -8.21 -16.42 -2.99
C ALA A 131 -7.13 -15.71 -2.15
N ILE A 132 -7.16 -14.37 -2.06
CA ILE A 132 -6.19 -13.61 -1.26
C ILE A 132 -6.41 -13.81 0.24
N THR A 133 -7.67 -13.99 0.68
CA THR A 133 -8.00 -14.36 2.06
C THR A 133 -7.45 -15.76 2.39
N LEU A 134 -7.61 -16.72 1.50
CA LEU A 134 -7.02 -18.06 1.65
C LEU A 134 -5.48 -18.03 1.64
N ALA A 135 -4.90 -17.11 0.86
CA ALA A 135 -3.47 -16.84 0.88
C ALA A 135 -3.02 -16.11 2.16
N GLY A 136 -3.93 -15.58 2.99
CA GLY A 136 -3.60 -14.82 4.20
C GLY A 136 -2.93 -13.47 3.90
N GLY A 137 -3.39 -12.79 2.84
CA GLY A 137 -2.90 -11.47 2.44
C GLY A 137 -4.01 -10.45 2.22
N LEU A 138 -5.19 -10.61 2.81
CA LEU A 138 -6.32 -9.71 2.60
C LEU A 138 -5.99 -8.27 3.01
N SER A 139 -5.18 -8.09 4.07
CA SER A 139 -4.69 -6.79 4.52
C SER A 139 -3.88 -6.05 3.44
N THR A 140 -3.32 -6.77 2.46
CA THR A 140 -2.56 -6.17 1.36
C THR A 140 -3.45 -5.38 0.40
N VAL A 141 -4.74 -5.71 0.29
CA VAL A 141 -5.67 -4.98 -0.59
C VAL A 141 -5.87 -3.55 -0.11
N GLY A 142 -6.00 -3.35 1.21
CA GLY A 142 -6.11 -2.03 1.83
C GLY A 142 -4.78 -1.32 2.08
N ASN A 143 -3.64 -1.97 1.79
CA ASN A 143 -2.29 -1.46 2.04
C ASN A 143 -1.84 -0.46 0.97
N ALA A 144 -2.59 0.63 0.82
CA ALA A 144 -2.29 1.77 -0.03
C ALA A 144 -2.55 3.06 0.76
N VAL A 145 -1.97 4.18 0.32
CA VAL A 145 -2.33 5.50 0.87
C VAL A 145 -3.85 5.70 0.72
N PRO A 146 -4.58 6.17 1.75
CA PRO A 146 -4.10 6.86 2.94
C PRO A 146 -3.74 5.96 4.15
N PHE A 147 -3.85 4.64 4.07
CA PHE A 147 -3.72 3.73 5.23
C PHE A 147 -2.28 3.26 5.50
N VAL A 148 -1.39 3.38 4.53
CA VAL A 148 0.03 3.10 4.72
C VAL A 148 0.84 4.33 4.42
N PHE A 149 1.83 4.59 5.27
CA PHE A 149 2.80 5.64 5.06
C PHE A 149 4.20 5.04 5.17
N LEU A 150 4.96 5.08 4.08
CA LEU A 150 6.32 4.53 4.04
C LEU A 150 7.33 5.68 4.01
N PRO A 151 7.94 6.04 5.15
CA PRO A 151 8.96 7.06 5.17
C PRO A 151 10.23 6.57 4.47
N ASP A 152 10.96 7.50 3.87
CA ASP A 152 12.24 7.26 3.20
C ASP A 152 13.39 7.09 4.21
N VAL A 153 13.25 6.14 5.14
CA VAL A 153 14.27 5.82 6.15
C VAL A 153 15.21 4.72 5.66
N PRO A 154 16.53 4.80 5.91
CA PRO A 154 17.50 3.83 5.39
C PRO A 154 17.22 2.38 5.75
N ASP A 155 16.84 2.11 7.01
CA ASP A 155 16.75 0.75 7.55
C ASP A 155 15.62 -0.10 6.95
N THR A 156 14.59 0.54 6.40
CA THR A 156 13.42 -0.14 5.82
C THR A 156 13.21 0.24 4.35
N TYR A 157 14.16 0.95 3.72
CA TYR A 157 13.96 1.51 2.39
C TYR A 157 13.73 0.44 1.33
N PHE A 158 14.51 -0.63 1.36
CA PHE A 158 14.44 -1.73 0.38
C PHE A 158 13.56 -2.89 0.85
N LEU A 159 13.08 -2.85 2.10
CA LEU A 159 12.30 -3.94 2.69
C LEU A 159 11.03 -4.19 1.89
N SER A 160 10.85 -5.44 1.48
CA SER A 160 9.68 -5.92 0.76
C SER A 160 9.29 -7.28 1.32
N PRO A 161 8.41 -7.32 2.34
CA PRO A 161 8.09 -8.55 3.04
C PRO A 161 7.52 -9.63 2.12
N SER A 162 7.91 -10.88 2.33
CA SER A 162 7.37 -12.04 1.60
C SER A 162 6.37 -12.82 2.46
N ARG A 163 5.51 -13.61 1.80
CA ARG A 163 4.43 -14.34 2.47
C ARG A 163 4.91 -15.29 3.56
N PHE A 164 6.02 -15.99 3.31
CA PHE A 164 6.58 -16.98 4.23
C PHE A 164 7.77 -16.45 5.03
N GLY A 165 8.13 -15.17 4.87
CA GLY A 165 9.21 -14.52 5.62
C GLY A 165 10.58 -15.20 5.43
N THR A 166 10.80 -15.85 4.30
CA THR A 166 12.08 -16.53 4.03
C THR A 166 13.20 -15.52 3.77
N LYS A 167 14.43 -15.87 4.16
CA LYS A 167 15.63 -15.04 3.97
C LYS A 167 16.63 -15.70 3.02
N PRO A 168 17.46 -14.93 2.30
CA PRO A 168 18.46 -15.47 1.38
C PRO A 168 19.61 -16.22 2.08
N THR A 169 19.69 -16.16 3.41
CA THR A 169 20.64 -16.96 4.22
C THR A 169 20.27 -18.45 4.27
N GLY A 170 19.05 -18.81 3.88
CA GLY A 170 18.58 -20.19 3.78
C GLY A 170 18.76 -20.78 2.37
N PRO A 171 18.06 -21.88 2.05
CA PRO A 171 18.05 -22.41 0.69
C PRO A 171 17.48 -21.38 -0.29
N LEU A 172 18.30 -20.91 -1.24
CA LEU A 172 17.92 -19.91 -2.24
C LEU A 172 16.62 -20.27 -2.99
N CYS A 173 16.39 -21.56 -3.22
CA CYS A 173 15.16 -22.06 -3.85
C CYS A 173 13.90 -21.69 -3.04
N ARG A 174 13.93 -21.76 -1.70
CA ARG A 174 12.79 -21.38 -0.85
C ARG A 174 12.52 -19.88 -0.93
N TYR A 175 13.58 -19.07 -0.88
CA TYR A 175 13.49 -17.62 -1.01
C TYR A 175 12.93 -17.20 -2.37
N PHE A 176 13.38 -17.85 -3.44
CA PHE A 176 12.89 -17.65 -4.79
C PHE A 176 11.38 -17.94 -4.89
N TRP A 177 10.94 -19.11 -4.42
CA TRP A 177 9.53 -19.50 -4.53
C TRP A 177 8.60 -18.71 -3.61
N ASP A 178 9.06 -18.30 -2.43
CA ASP A 178 8.31 -17.39 -1.55
C ASP A 178 8.14 -16.00 -2.20
N SER A 179 9.23 -15.46 -2.74
CA SER A 179 9.19 -14.21 -3.51
C SER A 179 8.28 -14.33 -4.74
N PHE A 180 8.35 -15.46 -5.46
CA PHE A 180 7.54 -15.70 -6.64
C PHE A 180 6.05 -15.74 -6.26
N PHE A 181 5.69 -16.50 -5.22
CA PHE A 181 4.32 -16.57 -4.73
C PHE A 181 3.81 -15.20 -4.29
N THR A 182 4.63 -14.44 -3.56
CA THR A 182 4.27 -13.10 -3.09
C THR A 182 3.97 -12.16 -4.27
N ILE A 183 4.85 -12.11 -5.27
CA ILE A 183 4.71 -11.17 -6.39
C ILE A 183 3.69 -11.63 -7.43
N PHE A 184 3.78 -12.87 -7.91
CA PHE A 184 2.94 -13.34 -9.02
C PHE A 184 1.56 -13.85 -8.61
N VAL A 185 1.36 -14.21 -7.34
CA VAL A 185 0.06 -14.69 -6.84
C VAL A 185 -0.59 -13.62 -5.97
N VAL A 186 0.04 -13.23 -4.87
CA VAL A 186 -0.63 -12.35 -3.90
C VAL A 186 -0.84 -10.94 -4.46
N GLN A 187 0.19 -10.32 -5.05
CA GLN A 187 0.00 -8.98 -5.63
C GLN A 187 -0.93 -9.00 -6.84
N ALA A 188 -0.90 -10.06 -7.68
CA ALA A 188 -1.85 -10.21 -8.77
C ALA A 188 -3.30 -10.24 -8.25
N LEU A 189 -3.57 -11.00 -7.18
CA LEU A 189 -4.90 -11.04 -6.55
C LEU A 189 -5.31 -9.68 -5.96
N ALA A 190 -4.36 -8.92 -5.39
CA ALA A 190 -4.64 -7.58 -4.88
C ALA A 190 -5.03 -6.62 -6.02
N ILE A 191 -4.34 -6.66 -7.16
CA ILE A 191 -4.67 -5.89 -8.36
C ILE A 191 -6.08 -6.26 -8.86
N SER A 192 -6.39 -7.56 -8.96
CA SER A 192 -7.73 -8.03 -9.35
C SER A 192 -8.83 -7.56 -8.39
N CYS A 193 -8.56 -7.52 -7.07
CA CYS A 193 -9.50 -6.96 -6.10
C CYS A 193 -9.76 -5.47 -6.36
N TRP A 194 -8.69 -4.70 -6.59
CA TRP A 194 -8.79 -3.28 -6.90
C TRP A 194 -9.57 -3.04 -8.19
N ARG A 195 -9.26 -3.78 -9.26
CA ARG A 195 -9.98 -3.72 -10.53
C ARG A 195 -11.46 -4.00 -10.33
N GLY A 196 -11.78 -5.13 -9.70
CA GLY A 196 -13.16 -5.53 -9.46
C GLY A 196 -13.94 -4.49 -8.67
N LEU A 197 -13.35 -3.92 -7.61
CA LEU A 197 -14.00 -2.90 -6.80
C LEU A 197 -14.15 -1.56 -7.54
N TRP A 198 -13.11 -1.12 -8.25
CA TRP A 198 -13.14 0.11 -9.04
C TRP A 198 -14.21 0.05 -10.13
N THR A 199 -14.24 -1.03 -10.92
CA THR A 199 -15.23 -1.20 -11.99
C THR A 199 -16.65 -1.34 -11.42
N LEU A 200 -16.84 -1.96 -10.26
CA LEU A 200 -18.16 -1.96 -9.61
C LEU A 200 -18.59 -0.53 -9.25
N LEU A 201 -17.69 0.30 -8.73
CA LEU A 201 -17.99 1.71 -8.46
C LEU A 201 -18.34 2.47 -9.72
N ASP A 202 -17.69 2.20 -10.85
CA ASP A 202 -18.05 2.77 -12.15
C ASP A 202 -19.50 2.47 -12.56
N PHE A 203 -20.04 1.30 -12.18
CA PHE A 203 -21.44 0.95 -12.47
C PHE A 203 -22.44 1.42 -11.41
N THR A 204 -22.00 1.65 -10.16
CA THR A 204 -22.92 1.97 -9.06
C THR A 204 -22.95 3.45 -8.67
N CYS A 205 -21.88 4.20 -8.90
CA CYS A 205 -21.76 5.60 -8.48
C CYS A 205 -22.07 6.54 -9.64
N TYR A 206 -23.35 6.96 -9.76
CA TYR A 206 -23.81 8.06 -10.62
C TYR A 206 -23.19 8.06 -12.02
N THR A 207 -23.55 7.05 -12.83
CA THR A 207 -22.95 6.79 -14.16
C THR A 207 -23.06 7.93 -15.16
N ASP A 208 -24.05 8.80 -15.00
CA ASP A 208 -24.41 9.81 -15.99
C ASP A 208 -23.69 11.16 -15.77
N ASP A 209 -23.07 11.35 -14.60
CA ASP A 209 -22.38 12.58 -14.21
C ASP A 209 -21.00 12.24 -13.63
N PRO A 210 -19.93 12.35 -14.44
CA PRO A 210 -18.56 12.05 -14.01
C PRO A 210 -18.11 12.86 -12.80
N HIS A 211 -18.52 14.13 -12.72
CA HIS A 211 -18.17 15.01 -11.62
C HIS A 211 -18.81 14.54 -10.31
N LEU A 212 -20.11 14.26 -10.35
CA LEU A 212 -20.85 13.74 -9.19
C LEU A 212 -20.33 12.35 -8.78
N SER A 213 -20.03 11.48 -9.74
CA SER A 213 -19.39 10.18 -9.50
C SER A 213 -18.05 10.33 -8.76
N ALA A 214 -17.22 11.28 -9.19
CA ALA A 214 -15.93 11.56 -8.57
C ALA A 214 -16.09 12.08 -7.13
N MET A 215 -16.99 13.06 -6.93
CA MET A 215 -17.31 13.63 -5.62
C MET A 215 -17.85 12.58 -4.66
N VAL A 216 -18.83 11.79 -5.07
CA VAL A 216 -19.41 10.73 -4.23
C VAL A 216 -18.37 9.67 -3.85
N SER A 217 -17.47 9.31 -4.76
CA SER A 217 -16.38 8.37 -4.45
C SER A 217 -15.41 8.95 -3.44
N LEU A 218 -15.02 10.22 -3.62
CA LEU A 218 -14.12 10.91 -2.71
C LEU A 218 -14.74 11.11 -1.32
N GLU A 219 -16.00 11.51 -1.26
CA GLU A 219 -16.72 11.74 0.00
C GLU A 219 -16.98 10.44 0.75
N SER A 220 -17.47 9.40 0.06
CA SER A 220 -17.74 8.10 0.69
C SER A 220 -16.45 7.40 1.14
N GLY A 221 -15.42 7.39 0.29
CA GLY A 221 -14.10 6.86 0.63
C GLY A 221 -13.41 7.66 1.75
N GLY A 222 -13.50 8.99 1.69
CA GLY A 222 -12.93 9.90 2.70
C GLY A 222 -13.63 9.77 4.06
N LEU A 223 -14.95 9.68 4.09
CA LEU A 223 -15.72 9.43 5.31
C LEU A 223 -15.37 8.06 5.90
N CYS A 224 -15.31 7.02 5.07
CA CYS A 224 -14.91 5.68 5.52
C CYS A 224 -13.48 5.70 6.08
N THR A 225 -12.55 6.37 5.40
CA THR A 225 -11.17 6.57 5.88
C THR A 225 -11.14 7.24 7.25
N LEU A 226 -11.86 8.36 7.43
CA LEU A 226 -11.89 9.07 8.69
C LEU A 226 -12.49 8.21 9.82
N LEU A 227 -13.57 7.49 9.54
CA LEU A 227 -14.19 6.58 10.49
C LEU A 227 -13.23 5.47 10.91
N LEU A 228 -12.53 4.83 9.96
CA LEU A 228 -11.54 3.81 10.24
C LEU A 228 -10.40 4.38 11.09
N LEU A 229 -9.81 5.50 10.69
CA LEU A 229 -8.69 6.12 11.40
C LEU A 229 -9.03 6.48 12.85
N VAL A 230 -10.23 7.04 13.09
CA VAL A 230 -10.70 7.44 14.43
C VAL A 230 -11.09 6.21 15.27
N SER A 231 -11.65 5.18 14.65
CA SER A 231 -12.16 3.99 15.36
C SER A 231 -11.11 2.90 15.62
N GLN A 232 -9.88 3.03 15.11
CA GLN A 232 -8.77 2.09 15.39
C GLN A 232 -8.64 1.69 16.89
N PRO A 233 -8.68 2.61 17.88
CA PRO A 233 -8.55 2.23 19.29
C PRO A 233 -9.73 1.38 19.77
N LEU A 234 -10.94 1.66 19.28
CA LEU A 234 -12.15 0.90 19.60
C LEU A 234 -12.11 -0.48 18.96
N ALA A 235 -11.79 -0.56 17.66
CA ALA A 235 -11.64 -1.83 16.95
C ALA A 235 -10.59 -2.73 17.61
N ARG A 236 -9.47 -2.14 18.05
CA ARG A 236 -8.45 -2.85 18.83
C ARG A 236 -8.99 -3.35 20.17
N ALA A 237 -9.71 -2.51 20.92
CA ALA A 237 -10.30 -2.91 22.19
C ALA A 237 -11.31 -4.06 22.02
N LEU A 238 -12.04 -4.08 20.91
CA LEU A 238 -12.97 -5.16 20.55
C LEU A 238 -12.25 -6.43 20.10
N ALA A 239 -11.10 -6.32 19.44
CA ALA A 239 -10.34 -7.47 18.92
C ALA A 239 -9.62 -8.28 20.01
N ARG A 240 -9.06 -7.61 21.02
CA ARG A 240 -8.28 -8.23 22.11
C ARG A 240 -8.95 -9.39 22.83
N PRO A 241 -10.23 -9.29 23.26
CA PRO A 241 -10.89 -10.40 23.96
C PRO A 241 -11.37 -11.52 23.03
N LEU A 242 -11.31 -11.34 21.70
CA LEU A 242 -11.79 -12.34 20.75
C LEU A 242 -10.79 -13.50 20.63
N GLY A 243 -11.32 -14.72 20.50
CA GLY A 243 -10.51 -15.85 20.08
C GLY A 243 -10.02 -15.69 18.64
N SER A 244 -8.96 -16.42 18.27
CA SER A 244 -8.26 -16.30 16.97
C SER A 244 -9.22 -16.21 15.77
N VAL A 245 -10.20 -17.11 15.66
CA VAL A 245 -11.15 -17.13 14.52
C VAL A 245 -11.98 -15.85 14.44
N TRP A 246 -12.57 -15.39 15.55
CA TRP A 246 -13.42 -14.20 15.55
C TRP A 246 -12.62 -12.92 15.39
N ARG A 247 -11.38 -12.90 15.91
CA ARG A 247 -10.43 -11.82 15.65
C ARG A 247 -10.13 -11.72 14.15
N ARG A 248 -9.90 -12.85 13.46
CA ARG A 248 -9.72 -12.88 12.00
C ARG A 248 -10.90 -12.34 11.21
N VAL A 249 -12.11 -12.70 11.62
CA VAL A 249 -13.32 -12.18 10.97
C VAL A 249 -13.41 -10.66 11.12
N LEU A 250 -13.13 -10.14 12.33
CA LEU A 250 -13.12 -8.70 12.59
C LEU A 250 -12.03 -7.98 11.76
N GLU A 251 -10.80 -8.49 11.78
CA GLU A 251 -9.67 -7.99 10.96
C GLU A 251 -10.02 -8.02 9.47
N GLY A 252 -10.67 -9.10 9.00
CA GLY A 252 -11.10 -9.21 7.60
C GLY A 252 -12.12 -8.14 7.21
N ILE A 253 -13.14 -7.92 8.04
CA ILE A 253 -14.13 -6.85 7.82
C ILE A 253 -13.45 -5.48 7.82
N TRP A 254 -12.52 -5.25 8.75
CA TRP A 254 -11.75 -4.03 8.85
C TRP A 254 -10.94 -3.76 7.58
N ASN A 255 -10.22 -4.76 7.08
CA ASN A 255 -9.40 -4.66 5.88
C ASN A 255 -10.24 -4.52 4.59
N ILE A 256 -11.42 -5.13 4.52
CA ILE A 256 -12.36 -4.91 3.39
C ILE A 256 -12.85 -3.45 3.39
N ALA A 257 -13.17 -2.90 4.55
CA ALA A 257 -13.56 -1.49 4.65
C ALA A 257 -12.39 -0.55 4.26
N ALA A 258 -11.17 -0.87 4.65
CA ALA A 258 -9.96 -0.14 4.26
C ALA A 258 -9.72 -0.23 2.74
N ALA A 259 -9.87 -1.41 2.14
CA ALA A 259 -9.77 -1.60 0.69
C ALA A 259 -10.79 -0.74 -0.06
N TYR A 260 -12.06 -0.75 0.36
CA TYR A 260 -13.09 0.12 -0.20
C TYR A 260 -12.73 1.60 -0.08
N ALA A 261 -12.34 2.04 1.10
CA ALA A 261 -12.00 3.43 1.34
C ALA A 261 -10.82 3.90 0.47
N ALA A 262 -9.77 3.08 0.34
CA ALA A 262 -8.62 3.37 -0.51
C ALA A 262 -9.04 3.47 -1.98
N VAL A 263 -9.73 2.46 -2.52
CA VAL A 263 -10.18 2.45 -3.92
C VAL A 263 -11.09 3.65 -4.22
N ALA A 264 -12.05 3.96 -3.34
CA ALA A 264 -12.99 5.06 -3.56
C ALA A 264 -12.30 6.44 -3.53
N VAL A 265 -11.35 6.66 -2.61
CA VAL A 265 -10.54 7.89 -2.57
C VAL A 265 -9.67 8.00 -3.82
N TRP A 266 -8.98 6.94 -4.21
CA TRP A 266 -8.15 6.92 -5.41
C TRP A 266 -8.96 7.19 -6.67
N ARG A 267 -10.11 6.52 -6.82
CA ARG A 267 -11.04 6.74 -7.93
C ARG A 267 -11.53 8.17 -7.98
N GLY A 268 -11.99 8.72 -6.84
CA GLY A 268 -12.47 10.09 -6.77
C GLY A 268 -11.40 11.10 -7.20
N ILE A 269 -10.18 10.98 -6.67
CA ILE A 269 -9.06 11.87 -7.04
C ILE A 269 -8.70 11.71 -8.53
N TRP A 270 -8.60 10.47 -9.01
CA TRP A 270 -8.25 10.17 -10.40
C TRP A 270 -9.25 10.80 -11.38
N MET A 271 -10.55 10.62 -11.14
CA MET A 271 -11.59 11.20 -11.98
C MET A 271 -11.59 12.75 -11.96
N LEU A 272 -11.33 13.37 -10.80
CA LEU A 272 -11.18 14.82 -10.74
C LEU A 272 -9.97 15.30 -11.53
N ILE A 273 -8.86 14.56 -11.49
CA ILE A 273 -7.70 14.89 -12.33
C ILE A 273 -8.09 14.82 -13.81
N ASP A 274 -8.79 13.76 -14.23
CA ASP A 274 -9.26 13.63 -15.62
C ASP A 274 -10.24 14.73 -16.04
N GLU A 275 -11.03 15.28 -15.12
CA GLU A 275 -11.97 16.36 -15.40
C GLU A 275 -11.29 17.75 -15.47
N TYR A 276 -10.37 18.03 -14.55
CA TYR A 276 -9.78 19.36 -14.39
C TYR A 276 -8.47 19.56 -15.16
N PHE A 277 -7.73 18.49 -15.47
CA PHE A 277 -6.47 18.58 -16.20
C PHE A 277 -6.66 18.17 -17.66
N GLN A 278 -5.84 18.75 -18.53
CA GLN A 278 -5.87 18.41 -19.95
C GLN A 278 -5.34 17.00 -20.17
N ASP A 279 -5.95 16.31 -21.14
CA ASP A 279 -5.54 14.98 -21.58
C ASP A 279 -4.39 15.09 -22.59
N ASP A 280 -3.24 15.58 -22.10
CA ASP A 280 -2.03 15.75 -22.90
C ASP A 280 -0.79 15.19 -22.19
N VAL A 281 0.15 14.73 -23.01
CA VAL A 281 1.42 14.13 -22.55
C VAL A 281 2.20 15.07 -21.62
N GLY A 282 2.16 16.38 -21.88
CA GLY A 282 2.83 17.37 -21.07
C GLY A 282 2.25 17.42 -19.65
N CYS A 283 0.93 17.45 -19.52
CA CYS A 283 0.25 17.35 -18.22
C CYS A 283 0.58 16.04 -17.49
N PHE A 284 0.63 14.90 -18.19
CA PHE A 284 1.00 13.63 -17.57
C PHE A 284 2.43 13.67 -17.01
N ALA A 285 3.39 14.08 -17.84
CA ALA A 285 4.80 14.14 -17.47
C ALA A 285 5.06 15.15 -16.34
N ILE A 286 4.43 16.33 -16.38
CA ILE A 286 4.54 17.32 -15.31
C ILE A 286 3.92 16.79 -14.02
N GLY A 287 2.76 16.11 -14.10
CA GLY A 287 2.13 15.47 -12.95
C GLY A 287 3.05 14.44 -12.27
N VAL A 288 3.69 13.57 -13.06
CA VAL A 288 4.68 12.60 -12.58
C VAL A 288 5.86 13.31 -11.90
N LEU A 289 6.48 14.28 -12.57
CA LEU A 289 7.66 14.98 -12.06
C LEU A 289 7.35 15.77 -10.77
N MET A 290 6.24 16.52 -10.76
CA MET A 290 5.79 17.26 -9.58
C MET A 290 5.53 16.34 -8.39
N SER A 291 4.88 15.20 -8.64
CA SER A 291 4.56 14.22 -7.60
C SER A 291 5.81 13.59 -7.01
N VAL A 292 6.72 13.06 -7.84
CA VAL A 292 7.97 12.44 -7.37
C VAL A 292 8.83 13.45 -6.61
N CYS A 293 9.05 14.64 -7.16
CA CYS A 293 9.89 15.66 -6.53
C CYS A 293 9.34 16.10 -5.17
N THR A 294 8.02 16.30 -5.09
CA THR A 294 7.36 16.69 -3.85
C THR A 294 7.41 15.55 -2.83
N LEU A 295 7.05 14.33 -3.21
CA LEU A 295 7.07 13.17 -2.32
C LEU A 295 8.48 12.89 -1.78
N GLN A 296 9.51 12.97 -2.63
CA GLN A 296 10.91 12.80 -2.20
C GLN A 296 11.36 13.92 -1.26
N THR A 297 10.94 15.16 -1.51
CA THR A 297 11.25 16.31 -0.63
C THR A 297 10.60 16.14 0.76
N LEU A 298 9.42 15.50 0.80
CA LEU A 298 8.72 15.18 2.04
C LEU A 298 9.22 13.88 2.72
N TYR A 299 10.23 13.20 2.18
CA TYR A 299 10.69 11.88 2.64
C TYR A 299 9.60 10.80 2.58
N THR A 300 8.78 10.85 1.53
CA THR A 300 7.61 9.96 1.32
C THR A 300 7.62 9.27 -0.04
N GLY A 301 8.75 9.30 -0.75
CA GLY A 301 8.86 8.72 -2.10
C GLY A 301 8.48 7.23 -2.14
N ASN A 302 8.78 6.48 -1.08
CA ASN A 302 8.41 5.08 -0.96
C ASN A 302 6.91 4.80 -0.89
N SER A 303 6.08 5.80 -0.60
CA SER A 303 4.61 5.65 -0.54
C SER A 303 3.97 5.48 -1.92
N VAL A 304 4.73 5.72 -2.99
CA VAL A 304 4.32 5.43 -4.38
C VAL A 304 4.26 3.93 -4.67
N HIS A 305 5.00 3.11 -3.92
CA HIS A 305 5.22 1.70 -4.23
C HIS A 305 4.36 0.78 -3.35
N THR A 306 3.73 -0.21 -3.96
CA THR A 306 3.20 -1.37 -3.23
C THR A 306 4.31 -2.41 -3.09
N LYS A 307 4.82 -2.61 -1.87
CA LYS A 307 5.94 -3.54 -1.60
C LYS A 307 5.45 -4.79 -0.87
N GLY A 308 5.86 -5.95 -1.37
CA GLY A 308 5.67 -7.23 -0.69
C GLY A 308 4.22 -7.58 -0.41
N ILE A 309 3.97 -8.09 0.79
CA ILE A 309 2.67 -8.48 1.34
C ILE A 309 2.58 -8.08 2.81
N VAL A 310 1.40 -7.66 3.24
CA VAL A 310 1.00 -7.64 4.65
C VAL A 310 0.39 -8.99 4.98
N VAL A 311 1.11 -9.82 5.74
CA VAL A 311 0.66 -11.17 6.11
C VAL A 311 -0.35 -11.05 7.23
N ASP A 312 -1.57 -11.49 6.97
CA ASP A 312 -2.63 -11.47 7.97
C ASP A 312 -2.15 -12.26 9.21
N GLY A 313 -2.25 -11.67 10.40
CA GLY A 313 -2.10 -12.28 11.73
C GLY A 313 -0.72 -12.85 12.01
N GLN A 314 0.26 -12.24 11.37
CA GLN A 314 1.66 -12.50 11.62
C GLN A 314 2.06 -12.14 13.05
N THR A 315 1.41 -11.15 13.66
CA THR A 315 1.64 -10.77 15.05
C THR A 315 0.36 -10.95 15.87
N GLU A 316 0.52 -11.39 17.13
CA GLU A 316 -0.62 -11.67 18.02
C GLU A 316 -1.16 -10.40 18.70
N ASP A 317 -0.57 -9.23 18.44
CA ASP A 317 -0.69 -7.97 19.21
C ASP A 317 -1.66 -6.92 18.64
N ASP A 318 -2.63 -7.38 17.83
CA ASP A 318 -3.68 -6.58 17.17
C ASP A 318 -3.16 -5.63 16.07
N SER A 319 -1.98 -5.90 15.48
CA SER A 319 -1.36 -5.03 14.48
C SER A 319 -2.21 -4.81 13.24
N ASP A 320 -2.99 -5.81 12.83
CA ASP A 320 -3.75 -5.81 11.56
C ASP A 320 -4.88 -4.75 11.55
N ILE A 321 -5.21 -4.20 12.71
CA ILE A 321 -6.19 -3.10 12.86
C ILE A 321 -5.50 -1.73 12.83
N MET A 322 -4.20 -1.69 13.17
CA MET A 322 -3.44 -0.45 13.31
C MET A 322 -2.76 -0.11 11.98
N PHE A 323 -3.15 1.02 11.41
CA PHE A 323 -2.55 1.54 10.19
C PHE A 323 -1.17 2.16 10.49
N PRO A 324 -0.12 1.78 9.74
CA PRO A 324 1.23 2.30 9.93
C PRO A 324 1.36 3.72 9.35
N ILE A 325 0.74 4.70 10.02
CA ILE A 325 0.79 6.12 9.67
C ILE A 325 1.47 6.88 10.83
N ASN A 326 2.79 6.95 10.77
CA ASN A 326 3.63 7.34 11.90
C ASN A 326 4.82 8.23 11.49
N PHE A 327 4.61 9.14 10.53
CA PHE A 327 5.66 10.02 10.01
C PHE A 327 6.26 10.92 11.09
N PHE A 328 5.47 11.80 11.69
CA PHE A 328 5.93 12.69 12.76
C PHE A 328 6.39 11.91 13.99
N GLN A 329 5.77 10.75 14.24
CA GLN A 329 6.16 9.86 15.32
C GLN A 329 7.55 9.24 15.12
N SER A 330 7.97 9.02 13.87
CA SER A 330 9.30 8.47 13.54
C SER A 330 10.46 9.41 13.90
N PHE A 331 10.20 10.72 13.96
CA PHE A 331 11.19 11.71 14.38
C PHE A 331 11.26 11.88 15.92
N MET A 332 10.44 11.16 16.68
CA MET A 332 10.51 11.19 18.15
C MET A 332 11.60 10.24 18.68
N PRO A 333 12.40 10.66 19.68
CA PRO A 333 13.37 9.79 20.33
C PRO A 333 12.74 8.54 20.95
N SER A 334 13.31 7.37 20.65
CA SER A 334 12.85 6.03 21.06
C SER A 334 12.86 5.77 22.58
N GLU A 335 13.55 6.60 23.38
CA GLU A 335 13.63 6.47 24.85
C GLU A 335 12.27 6.51 25.58
N SER A 336 11.21 6.90 24.86
CA SER A 336 9.83 6.93 25.36
C SER A 336 9.15 5.55 25.38
N TYR A 337 9.68 4.55 24.67
CA TYR A 337 9.00 3.26 24.43
C TYR A 337 9.41 2.16 25.44
N ASP A 338 10.68 2.05 25.82
CA ASP A 338 11.15 0.93 26.65
C ASP A 338 10.83 1.08 28.16
N THR A 339 10.64 2.30 28.66
CA THR A 339 10.31 2.53 30.09
C THR A 339 8.84 2.28 30.44
N ALA A 340 7.97 2.01 29.46
CA ALA A 340 6.59 1.60 29.71
C ALA A 340 6.49 0.07 29.95
N LYS A 341 7.30 -0.73 29.23
CA LYS A 341 7.38 -2.18 29.46
C LYS A 341 8.04 -2.54 30.79
N THR A 342 9.04 -1.77 31.24
CA THR A 342 9.73 -2.02 32.52
C THR A 342 8.90 -1.65 33.76
N LYS A 343 7.72 -1.04 33.61
CA LYS A 343 6.84 -0.70 34.75
C LYS A 343 5.64 -1.62 34.94
N GLU A 344 5.41 -2.56 34.02
CA GLU A 344 4.29 -3.51 34.09
C GLU A 344 4.69 -4.94 34.47
N GLU A 345 5.99 -5.23 34.64
CA GLU A 345 6.44 -6.45 35.31
C GLU A 345 6.55 -6.21 36.82
N PRO A 346 5.68 -6.81 37.67
CA PRO A 346 6.01 -6.94 39.07
C PRO A 346 7.24 -7.84 39.19
N GLN A 347 8.32 -7.30 39.74
CA GLN A 347 9.44 -8.09 40.25
C GLN A 347 8.91 -9.12 41.24
N ASN A 348 8.74 -10.36 40.79
CA ASN A 348 8.59 -11.50 41.67
C ASN A 348 9.97 -11.83 42.24
N ASP A 349 10.27 -11.21 43.39
CA ASP A 349 11.36 -11.63 44.26
C ASP A 349 11.09 -13.07 44.72
N VAL A 350 11.79 -14.02 44.11
CA VAL A 350 11.90 -15.40 44.63
C VAL A 350 12.96 -15.39 45.73
N PRO A 351 12.65 -15.76 46.98
CA PRO A 351 13.66 -15.85 48.02
C PRO A 351 14.54 -17.07 47.76
N THR A 352 15.85 -16.82 47.67
CA THR A 352 16.89 -17.84 47.78
C THR A 352 16.75 -18.55 49.13
N MET A 353 16.43 -19.85 49.11
CA MET A 353 16.68 -20.73 50.24
C MET A 353 17.94 -21.57 49.95
N VAL A 354 18.81 -21.51 50.96
CA VAL A 354 20.04 -22.29 51.18
C VAL A 354 19.75 -23.77 51.24
#